data_AF-A0A848HAV9-F1
#
_entry.id   AF-A0A848HAV9-F1
#
_cell.length_a   1.000
_cell.length_b   1.000
_cell.length_c   1.000
_cell.angle_alpha   90.00
_cell.angle_beta   90.00
_cell.angle_gamma   90.00
#
_symmetry.space_group_name_H-M   'P 1'
#
loop_
_entity.id
_entity.type
_entity.pdbx_description
1 polymer ?
#
loop_
_entity_poly.entity_id
_entity_poly.type
_entity_poly.pdbx_seq_one_letter_code
_entity_poly.pdbx_strand_id
1 'polypeptide(L)'
;MSDKDANATMRFPAATLGALLLALLPVALPAQVDPLKSPACAEALTALQQARAQHEGAEAARARAASICLGSPELPTRPSRVMQAPIAVPGPVITPPTASLPLPPLTTVPLPPPVAVQRPPTPAHCDGGGCWSDNGQHVQILPPNLAGPNGQCVPHAGLVYCP
;
A
#
# COMPACT_ATOMS: atom_id res chain seq x y z
N MET A 1 14.57 -27.39 -49.30
CA MET A 1 14.11 -27.23 -50.69
C MET A 1 13.02 -28.26 -50.94
N SER A 2 11.77 -27.82 -50.89
CA SER A 2 10.62 -28.52 -51.48
C SER A 2 9.50 -27.50 -51.58
N ASP A 3 9.29 -27.01 -52.80
CA ASP A 3 8.08 -26.33 -53.27
C ASP A 3 6.81 -27.05 -52.81
N LYS A 4 5.73 -26.29 -52.57
CA LYS A 4 4.51 -26.38 -53.40
C LYS A 4 3.38 -25.45 -52.90
N ASP A 5 3.23 -24.36 -53.64
CA ASP A 5 1.98 -23.78 -54.16
C ASP A 5 0.73 -23.59 -53.27
N ALA A 6 0.42 -22.31 -53.09
CA ALA A 6 -0.79 -21.66 -53.61
C ALA A 6 -2.13 -22.40 -53.45
N ASN A 7 -2.96 -21.87 -52.53
CA ASN A 7 -4.41 -21.92 -52.68
C ASN A 7 -4.98 -20.62 -52.07
N ALA A 8 -5.29 -19.65 -52.92
CA ALA A 8 -6.65 -19.37 -53.40
C ALA A 8 -7.31 -18.23 -52.60
N THR A 9 -6.97 -17.04 -53.08
CA THR A 9 -7.85 -15.90 -53.28
C THR A 9 -9.31 -16.31 -53.50
N MET A 10 -10.20 -16.02 -52.55
CA MET A 10 -11.61 -15.76 -52.86
C MET A 10 -11.97 -14.38 -52.35
N ARG A 11 -11.99 -13.46 -53.30
CA ARG A 11 -12.67 -12.17 -53.23
C ARG A 11 -14.16 -12.44 -53.38
N PHE A 12 -14.97 -11.97 -52.43
CA PHE A 12 -16.38 -11.68 -52.69
C PHE A 12 -16.66 -10.22 -52.36
N PRO A 13 -16.90 -9.38 -53.39
CA PRO A 13 -17.43 -8.03 -53.27
C PRO A 13 -18.95 -8.07 -53.47
N ALA A 14 -19.75 -7.62 -52.50
CA ALA A 14 -21.13 -7.14 -52.71
C ALA A 14 -21.86 -7.01 -51.35
N ALA A 15 -21.60 -5.94 -50.61
CA ALA A 15 -22.52 -5.49 -49.56
C ALA A 15 -22.33 -3.98 -49.27
N THR A 16 -22.05 -3.19 -50.30
CA THR A 16 -21.96 -1.73 -50.26
C THR A 16 -23.33 -1.09 -50.54
N LEU A 17 -24.36 -1.45 -49.77
CA LEU A 17 -25.70 -0.84 -49.89
C LEU A 17 -26.53 -0.89 -48.60
N GLY A 18 -25.85 -0.94 -47.45
CA GLY A 18 -26.47 -0.84 -46.12
C GLY A 18 -25.99 0.38 -45.31
N ALA A 19 -25.38 1.38 -45.96
CA ALA A 19 -24.58 2.41 -45.29
C ALA A 19 -25.31 3.73 -44.97
N LEU A 20 -26.63 3.85 -45.15
CA LEU A 20 -27.32 5.14 -45.00
C LEU A 20 -28.43 5.23 -43.93
N LEU A 21 -28.65 4.19 -43.12
CA LEU A 21 -29.78 4.14 -42.17
C LEU A 21 -29.37 4.06 -40.68
N LEU A 22 -28.13 4.44 -40.35
CA LEU A 22 -27.61 4.48 -38.96
C LEU A 22 -27.43 5.90 -38.39
N ALA A 23 -27.90 6.94 -39.07
CA ALA A 23 -27.69 8.34 -38.66
C ALA A 23 -28.70 8.88 -37.61
N LEU A 24 -29.56 8.04 -37.03
CA LEU A 24 -30.63 8.47 -36.11
C LEU A 24 -30.68 7.65 -34.81
N LEU A 25 -29.55 7.10 -34.34
CA LEU A 25 -29.50 6.60 -32.97
C LEU A 25 -29.42 7.78 -31.99
N PRO A 26 -30.34 7.89 -31.02
CA PRO A 26 -30.25 8.88 -29.96
C PRO A 26 -28.95 8.65 -29.21
N VAL A 27 -28.13 9.69 -29.08
CA VAL A 27 -26.96 9.71 -28.21
C VAL A 27 -27.48 9.61 -26.78
N ALA A 28 -27.70 8.38 -26.33
CA ALA A 28 -27.87 8.09 -24.92
C ALA A 28 -26.53 8.46 -24.26
N LEU A 29 -26.53 9.58 -23.52
CA LEU A 29 -25.48 9.87 -22.56
C LEU A 29 -25.31 8.60 -21.72
N PRO A 30 -24.15 7.93 -21.75
CA PRO A 30 -23.97 6.72 -20.96
C PRO A 30 -24.17 7.13 -19.51
N ALA A 31 -25.26 6.64 -18.91
CA ALA A 31 -25.45 6.69 -17.47
C ALA A 31 -24.13 6.20 -16.87
N GLN A 32 -23.48 7.05 -16.06
CA GLN A 32 -22.10 6.91 -15.61
C GLN A 32 -21.83 5.48 -15.15
N VAL A 33 -21.38 4.63 -16.07
CA VAL A 33 -21.18 3.21 -15.82
C VAL A 33 -19.96 3.16 -14.95
N ASP A 34 -20.14 2.70 -13.72
CA ASP A 34 -19.05 2.50 -12.79
C ASP A 34 -17.95 1.68 -13.49
N PRO A 35 -16.78 2.28 -13.79
CA PRO A 35 -15.75 1.64 -14.60
C PRO A 35 -15.22 0.36 -13.94
N LEU A 36 -15.37 0.25 -12.61
CA LEU A 36 -15.02 -0.94 -11.84
C LEU A 36 -15.94 -2.12 -12.12
N LYS A 37 -17.16 -1.88 -12.61
CA LYS A 37 -18.12 -2.92 -13.00
C LYS A 37 -18.05 -3.28 -14.48
N SER A 38 -17.10 -2.71 -15.23
CA SER A 38 -16.91 -3.06 -16.63
C SER A 38 -16.43 -4.50 -16.78
N PRO A 39 -16.84 -5.22 -17.86
CA PRO A 39 -16.36 -6.57 -18.13
C PRO A 39 -14.83 -6.62 -18.31
N ALA A 40 -14.24 -5.56 -18.87
CA ALA A 40 -12.80 -5.43 -19.03
C ALA A 40 -12.05 -5.44 -17.68
N CYS A 41 -12.61 -4.78 -16.65
CA CYS A 41 -12.01 -4.80 -15.31
C CYS A 41 -12.08 -6.20 -14.67
N ALA A 42 -13.20 -6.91 -14.82
CA ALA A 42 -13.35 -8.27 -14.33
C ALA A 42 -12.35 -9.25 -14.97
N GLU A 43 -12.13 -9.15 -16.29
CA GLU A 43 -11.12 -9.95 -16.99
C GLU A 43 -9.70 -9.64 -16.51
N ALA A 44 -9.37 -8.35 -16.34
CA ALA A 44 -8.06 -7.93 -15.86
C ALA A 44 -7.77 -8.41 -14.43
N LEU A 45 -8.78 -8.41 -13.55
CA LEU A 45 -8.64 -8.96 -12.19
C LEU A 45 -8.45 -10.48 -12.20
N THR A 46 -9.12 -11.20 -13.09
CA THR A 46 -8.94 -12.65 -13.25
C THR A 46 -7.51 -12.97 -13.69
N ALA A 47 -6.98 -12.22 -14.66
CA ALA A 47 -5.60 -12.36 -15.10
C ALA A 47 -4.59 -12.06 -13.97
N LEU A 48 -4.86 -11.04 -13.14
CA LEU A 48 -4.05 -10.73 -11.96
C LEU A 48 -4.07 -11.87 -10.93
N GLN A 49 -5.23 -12.48 -10.69
CA GLN A 49 -5.34 -13.61 -9.77
C GLN A 49 -4.54 -14.83 -10.26
N GLN A 50 -4.59 -15.11 -11.56
CA GLN A 50 -3.79 -16.17 -12.18
C GLN A 50 -2.28 -15.91 -12.06
N ALA A 51 -1.82 -14.68 -12.35
CA ALA A 51 -0.42 -14.29 -12.19
C ALA A 51 0.07 -14.42 -10.74
N ARG A 52 -0.79 -14.09 -9.75
CA ARG A 52 -0.46 -14.29 -8.33
C ARG A 52 -0.34 -15.75 -7.95
N ALA A 53 -1.21 -16.61 -8.47
CA ALA A 53 -1.16 -18.05 -8.22
C ALA A 53 0.11 -18.70 -8.80
N GLN A 54 0.62 -18.16 -9.91
CA GLN A 54 1.84 -18.62 -10.56
C GLN A 54 3.12 -17.99 -9.98
N HIS A 55 3.00 -17.00 -9.09
CA HIS A 55 4.12 -16.20 -8.55
C HIS A 55 5.00 -15.48 -9.58
N GLU A 56 4.58 -15.42 -10.84
CA GLU A 56 5.31 -14.77 -11.93
C GLU A 56 4.56 -13.53 -12.43
N GLY A 57 5.27 -12.42 -12.65
CA GLY A 57 4.72 -11.23 -13.31
C GLY A 57 3.57 -10.53 -12.57
N ALA A 58 3.34 -10.83 -11.28
CA ALA A 58 2.22 -10.28 -10.51
C ALA A 58 2.21 -8.75 -10.44
N GLU A 59 3.37 -8.11 -10.51
CA GLU A 59 3.49 -6.64 -10.53
C GLU A 59 3.03 -6.04 -11.87
N ALA A 60 3.47 -6.60 -12.99
CA ALA A 60 3.03 -6.18 -14.32
C ALA A 60 1.52 -6.40 -14.51
N ALA A 61 0.99 -7.54 -14.04
CA ALA A 61 -0.44 -7.82 -14.04
C ALA A 61 -1.23 -6.84 -13.15
N ARG A 62 -0.65 -6.42 -12.01
CA ARG A 62 -1.27 -5.43 -11.10
C ARG A 62 -1.35 -4.06 -11.76
N ALA A 63 -0.27 -3.62 -12.40
CA ALA A 63 -0.24 -2.36 -13.15
C ALA A 63 -1.28 -2.34 -14.27
N ARG A 64 -1.38 -3.44 -15.04
CA ARG A 64 -2.37 -3.60 -16.12
C ARG A 64 -3.81 -3.60 -15.60
N ALA A 65 -4.10 -4.32 -14.52
CA ALA A 65 -5.43 -4.31 -13.91
C ALA A 65 -5.80 -2.92 -13.38
N ALA A 66 -4.86 -2.21 -12.75
CA ALA A 66 -5.07 -0.84 -12.30
C ALA A 66 -5.38 0.11 -13.46
N SER A 67 -4.64 0.06 -14.57
CA SER A 67 -4.89 0.94 -15.72
C SER A 67 -6.26 0.69 -16.36
N ILE A 68 -6.70 -0.58 -16.43
CA ILE A 68 -7.98 -0.94 -17.03
C ILE A 68 -9.16 -0.58 -16.11
N CYS A 69 -9.05 -0.86 -14.82
CA CYS A 69 -10.15 -0.65 -13.87
C CYS A 69 -10.30 0.81 -13.44
N LEU A 70 -9.19 1.55 -13.27
CA LEU A 70 -9.20 2.92 -12.73
C LEU A 70 -9.15 3.98 -13.83
N GLY A 71 -8.95 3.60 -15.09
CA GLY A 71 -8.92 4.52 -16.23
C GLY A 71 -7.71 5.47 -16.26
N SER A 72 -6.79 5.36 -15.32
CA SER A 72 -5.52 6.10 -15.33
C SER A 72 -4.40 5.14 -15.77
N PRO A 73 -3.88 5.25 -17.01
CA PRO A 73 -2.70 4.50 -17.43
C PRO A 73 -1.45 4.93 -16.66
N GLU A 74 -1.51 6.13 -16.07
CA GLU A 74 -0.49 6.63 -15.17
C GLU A 74 -0.80 6.11 -13.77
N LEU A 75 -0.09 5.05 -13.38
CA LEU A 75 0.14 4.78 -11.96
C LEU A 75 0.56 6.14 -11.37
N PRO A 76 -0.02 6.60 -10.24
CA PRO A 76 0.53 7.75 -9.56
C PRO A 76 1.99 7.39 -9.31
N THR A 77 2.88 7.98 -10.09
CA THR A 77 4.31 7.92 -9.87
C THR A 77 4.42 8.62 -8.54
N ARG A 78 4.40 7.83 -7.45
CA ARG A 78 4.67 8.35 -6.12
C ARG A 78 5.96 9.11 -6.36
N PRO A 79 5.97 10.45 -6.23
CA PRO A 79 7.19 11.19 -6.48
C PRO A 79 8.23 10.41 -5.71
N SER A 80 9.27 9.94 -6.41
CA SER A 80 10.37 9.25 -5.76
C SER A 80 10.66 10.10 -4.53
N ARG A 81 10.97 9.48 -3.38
CA ARG A 81 11.49 10.29 -2.28
C ARG A 81 12.79 10.90 -2.78
N VAL A 82 12.70 11.96 -3.56
CA VAL A 82 13.70 13.01 -3.68
C VAL A 82 14.06 13.22 -2.23
N MET A 83 15.34 13.11 -1.91
CA MET A 83 15.85 13.35 -0.57
C MET A 83 15.49 14.79 -0.21
N GLN A 84 14.25 15.00 0.20
CA GLN A 84 13.77 16.24 0.71
C GLN A 84 14.38 16.28 2.09
N ALA A 85 15.36 17.18 2.23
CA ALA A 85 16.01 17.41 3.50
C ALA A 85 14.91 17.55 4.57
N PRO A 86 15.01 16.85 5.71
CA PRO A 86 14.02 16.94 6.77
C PRO A 86 13.71 18.40 7.07
N ILE A 87 12.44 18.78 7.00
CA ILE A 87 12.02 20.14 7.36
C ILE A 87 12.32 20.29 8.85
N ALA A 88 13.37 21.06 9.16
CA ALA A 88 13.72 21.40 10.52
C ALA A 88 12.67 22.37 11.06
N VAL A 89 11.68 21.84 11.78
CA VAL A 89 10.71 22.65 12.51
C VAL A 89 11.38 23.08 13.82
N PRO A 90 11.59 24.38 14.06
CA PRO A 90 12.11 24.84 15.34
C PRO A 90 11.14 24.46 16.47
N GLY A 91 11.70 23.98 17.59
CA GLY A 91 10.91 23.58 18.75
C GLY A 91 10.09 24.74 19.33
N PRO A 92 8.94 24.47 19.97
CA PRO A 92 8.12 25.51 20.56
C PRO A 92 8.90 26.23 21.68
N VAL A 93 8.98 27.55 21.60
CA VAL A 93 9.53 28.38 22.68
C VAL A 93 8.45 28.53 23.73
N ILE A 94 8.61 27.82 24.85
CA ILE A 94 7.76 27.98 26.02
C ILE A 94 8.34 29.12 26.85
N THR A 95 7.71 30.29 26.81
CA THR A 95 8.05 31.39 27.72
C THR A 95 7.37 31.12 29.06
N PRO A 96 8.10 30.84 30.15
CA PRO A 96 7.48 30.64 31.46
C PRO A 96 6.89 31.97 31.94
N PRO A 97 5.64 31.97 32.49
CA PRO A 97 5.05 33.19 33.02
C PRO A 97 5.87 33.72 34.20
N THR A 98 6.39 34.93 34.05
CA THR A 98 7.07 35.68 35.11
C THR A 98 6.03 36.33 36.02
N ALA A 99 5.30 35.51 36.77
CA ALA A 99 4.39 35.99 37.79
C ALA A 99 4.62 35.19 39.07
N SER A 100 5.43 35.75 39.96
CA SER A 100 5.53 35.33 41.36
C SER A 100 4.25 35.73 42.08
N LEU A 101 3.16 35.00 41.83
CA LEU A 101 1.99 35.03 42.70
C LEU A 101 2.28 34.14 43.92
N PRO A 102 1.88 34.54 45.14
CA PRO A 102 2.00 33.69 46.32
C PRO A 102 1.24 32.39 46.08
N LEU A 103 1.94 31.26 46.20
CA LEU A 103 1.35 29.93 46.04
C LEU A 103 0.21 29.77 47.06
N PRO A 104 -0.99 29.32 46.65
CA PRO A 104 -2.01 28.92 47.59
C PRO A 104 -1.51 27.76 48.45
N PRO A 105 -2.00 27.61 49.70
CA PRO A 105 -1.60 26.51 50.56
C PRO A 105 -1.91 25.17 49.88
N LEU A 106 -0.90 24.30 49.81
CA LEU A 106 -1.01 22.95 49.28
C LEU A 106 -2.00 22.15 50.12
N THR A 107 -3.21 21.96 49.62
CA THR A 107 -4.11 20.91 50.10
C THR A 107 -3.48 19.57 49.74
N THR A 108 -3.09 18.79 50.75
CA THR A 108 -2.56 17.44 50.62
C THR A 108 -3.65 16.53 50.05
N VAL A 109 -3.73 16.43 48.73
CA VAL A 109 -4.53 15.40 48.05
C VAL A 109 -3.81 14.07 48.26
N PRO A 110 -4.49 13.03 48.78
CA PRO A 110 -3.90 11.70 48.90
C PRO A 110 -3.41 11.22 47.53
N LEU A 111 -2.14 10.81 47.45
CA LEU A 111 -1.61 10.21 46.23
C LEU A 111 -2.45 8.98 45.89
N PRO A 112 -3.01 8.88 44.67
CA PRO A 112 -3.71 7.67 44.27
C PRO A 112 -2.75 6.47 44.36
N PRO A 113 -3.26 5.27 44.70
CA PRO A 113 -2.43 4.08 44.77
C PRO A 113 -1.76 3.83 43.40
N PRO A 114 -0.51 3.34 43.39
CA PRO A 114 0.21 3.09 42.15
C PRO A 114 -0.58 2.10 41.29
N VAL A 115 -1.01 2.55 40.12
CA VAL A 115 -1.64 1.68 39.12
C VAL A 115 -0.54 0.81 38.53
N ALA A 116 -0.65 -0.51 38.72
CA ALA A 116 0.22 -1.47 38.07
C ALA A 116 -0.08 -1.47 36.56
N VAL A 117 0.68 -0.68 35.80
CA VAL A 117 0.64 -0.73 34.33
C VAL A 117 1.25 -2.06 33.91
N GLN A 118 0.41 -2.97 33.38
CA GLN A 118 0.90 -4.18 32.72
C GLN A 118 1.79 -3.76 31.55
N ARG A 119 3.09 -3.99 31.71
CA ARG A 119 4.06 -3.77 30.64
C ARG A 119 3.91 -4.91 29.64
N PRO A 120 3.88 -4.61 28.33
CA PRO A 120 3.92 -5.65 27.31
C PRO A 120 5.12 -6.58 27.54
N PRO A 121 4.96 -7.89 27.32
CA PRO A 121 6.06 -8.83 27.47
C PRO A 121 7.22 -8.42 26.56
N THR A 122 8.43 -8.46 27.11
CA THR A 122 9.64 -8.17 26.36
C THR A 122 9.82 -9.22 25.25
N PRO A 123 10.10 -8.81 24.00
CA PRO A 123 10.42 -9.76 22.94
C PRO A 123 11.73 -10.49 23.28
N ALA A 124 11.70 -11.81 23.16
CA ALA A 124 12.79 -12.70 23.56
C ALA A 124 13.64 -13.15 22.38
N HIS A 125 13.00 -13.34 21.22
CA HIS A 125 13.66 -13.85 20.03
C HIS A 125 13.05 -13.26 18.76
N CYS A 126 13.88 -12.95 17.77
CA CYS A 126 13.45 -12.43 16.48
C CYS A 126 14.13 -13.21 15.35
N ASP A 127 13.37 -13.58 14.33
CA ASP A 127 13.85 -14.21 13.10
C ASP A 127 13.26 -13.50 11.85
N GLY A 128 13.45 -14.06 10.65
CA GLY A 128 12.94 -13.48 9.40
C GLY A 128 11.40 -13.40 9.26
N GLY A 129 10.65 -14.12 10.12
CA GLY A 129 9.20 -14.13 10.22
C GLY A 129 8.62 -13.22 11.32
N GLY A 130 9.47 -12.58 12.14
CA GLY A 130 9.06 -11.59 13.14
C GLY A 130 9.72 -11.78 14.50
N CYS A 131 9.07 -11.27 15.57
CA CYS A 131 9.56 -11.46 16.94
C CYS A 131 8.53 -12.19 17.78
N TRP A 132 9.02 -12.98 18.74
CA TRP A 132 8.23 -13.73 19.69
C TRP A 132 8.62 -13.35 21.12
N SER A 133 7.62 -13.32 22.00
CA SER A 133 7.85 -13.27 23.44
C SER A 133 8.33 -14.62 23.97
N ASP A 134 8.85 -14.66 25.20
CA ASP A 134 9.24 -15.91 25.90
C ASP A 134 8.10 -16.94 25.97
N ASN A 135 6.85 -16.47 25.86
CA ASN A 135 5.65 -17.30 25.89
C ASN A 135 5.24 -17.82 24.50
N GLY A 136 6.06 -17.60 23.47
CA GLY A 136 5.78 -18.00 22.09
C GLY A 136 4.73 -17.13 21.37
N GLN A 137 4.35 -15.98 21.95
CA GLN A 137 3.39 -15.08 21.32
C GLN A 137 4.10 -14.19 20.30
N HIS A 138 3.59 -14.15 19.06
CA HIS A 138 4.10 -13.26 18.03
C HIS A 138 3.79 -11.79 18.38
N VAL A 139 4.81 -10.94 18.33
CA VAL A 139 4.71 -9.52 18.67
C VAL A 139 4.73 -8.71 17.37
N GLN A 140 3.60 -8.09 17.02
CA GLN A 140 3.46 -7.29 15.79
C GLN A 140 4.18 -5.93 15.86
N ILE A 141 4.38 -5.39 17.06
CA ILE A 141 4.96 -4.05 17.26
C ILE A 141 6.30 -4.21 17.95
N LEU A 142 7.39 -4.10 17.17
CA LEU A 142 8.73 -4.01 17.75
C LEU A 142 8.97 -2.55 18.17
N PRO A 143 9.37 -2.30 19.43
CA PRO A 143 9.85 -0.98 19.82
C PRO A 143 11.14 -0.64 19.04
N PRO A 144 11.40 0.66 18.79
CA PRO A 144 12.55 1.11 18.01
C PRO A 144 13.90 0.76 18.67
N ASN A 145 13.91 0.52 19.98
CA ASN A 145 15.10 0.11 20.72
C ASN A 145 14.85 -1.29 21.29
N LEU A 146 15.49 -2.29 20.69
CA LEU A 146 15.54 -3.65 21.21
C LEU A 146 16.84 -3.80 22.01
N ALA A 147 16.81 -4.53 23.12
CA ALA A 147 18.01 -4.85 23.90
C ALA A 147 18.26 -6.35 23.83
N GLY A 148 19.40 -6.74 23.27
CA GLY A 148 19.91 -8.11 23.27
C GLY A 148 20.99 -8.31 24.34
N PRO A 149 21.48 -9.54 24.52
CA PRO A 149 22.49 -9.87 25.52
C PRO A 149 23.83 -9.12 25.33
N ASN A 150 24.13 -8.73 24.09
CA ASN A 150 25.36 -8.00 23.74
C ASN A 150 25.16 -6.47 23.62
N GLY A 151 23.96 -5.94 23.85
CA GLY A 151 23.68 -4.51 23.73
C GLY A 151 22.41 -4.18 22.95
N GLN A 152 22.29 -2.93 22.51
CA GLN A 152 21.11 -2.50 21.75
C GLN A 152 21.13 -3.06 20.32
N CYS A 153 20.01 -3.61 19.90
CA CYS A 153 19.79 -4.11 18.55
C CYS A 153 18.98 -3.11 17.74
N VAL A 154 19.33 -2.97 16.46
CA VAL A 154 18.69 -2.03 15.53
C VAL A 154 17.94 -2.82 14.45
N PRO A 155 16.62 -2.64 14.29
CA PRO A 155 15.89 -3.23 13.18
C PRO A 155 16.24 -2.51 11.87
N HIS A 156 16.71 -3.25 10.86
CA HIS A 156 16.99 -2.76 9.52
C HIS A 156 16.28 -3.65 8.48
N ALA A 157 15.30 -3.07 7.77
CA ALA A 157 14.57 -3.74 6.69
C ALA A 157 13.96 -5.13 7.04
N GLY A 158 13.46 -5.30 8.28
CA GLY A 158 12.86 -6.56 8.74
C GLY A 158 13.86 -7.58 9.30
N LEU A 159 15.15 -7.23 9.35
CA LEU A 159 16.19 -7.97 10.06
C LEU A 159 16.58 -7.20 11.33
N VAL A 160 16.83 -7.90 12.43
CA VAL A 160 17.34 -7.28 13.65
C VAL A 160 18.85 -7.52 13.70
N TYR A 161 19.62 -6.43 13.73
CA TYR A 161 21.07 -6.49 13.87
C TYR A 161 21.46 -6.16 15.31
N CYS A 162 22.13 -7.09 15.97
CA CYS A 162 22.72 -6.90 17.29
C CYS A 162 24.25 -6.93 17.16
N PRO A 163 24.99 -6.01 17.82
CA PRO A 163 26.45 -6.07 17.88
C PRO A 163 26.95 -7.31 18.64
#